data_AF-A0A973F8U8-F1
#
_entry.id   AF-A0A973F8U8-F1
#
_cell.length_a   1.000
_cell.length_b   1.000
_cell.length_c   1.000
_cell.angle_alpha   90.00
_cell.angle_beta   90.00
_cell.angle_gamma   90.00
#
_symmetry.space_group_name_H-M   'P 1'
#
loop_
_entity.id
_entity.type
_entity.pdbx_description
1 polymer ?
#
loop_
_entity_poly.entity_id
_entity_poly.type
_entity_poly.pdbx_seq_one_letter_code
_entity_poly.pdbx_strand_id
1 'polypeptide(L)'
;IVAHGLAKRCEVRLAYVIGQTKPLMQDIETFGTATVSQKELQDFANSLIDTSVKGIIKELGLAKPIYQPSAAYGHFGRDMFPWEKIVSV
;
A
#
# COMPACT_ATOMS: atom_id res chain seq x y z
N ILE A 1 -7.04 -3.74 0.70
CA ILE A 1 -7.66 -4.00 2.03
C ILE A 1 -9.11 -3.50 2.07
N VAL A 2 -9.38 -2.19 2.20
CA VAL A 2 -10.77 -1.67 2.32
C VAL A 2 -11.62 -2.01 1.10
N ALA A 3 -11.09 -1.80 -0.11
CA ALA A 3 -11.78 -2.14 -1.36
C ALA A 3 -12.14 -3.64 -1.49
N HIS A 4 -11.46 -4.52 -0.73
CA HIS A 4 -11.73 -5.95 -0.71
C HIS A 4 -12.64 -6.37 0.46
N GLY A 5 -13.14 -5.43 1.27
CA GLY A 5 -14.09 -5.70 2.35
C GLY A 5 -13.50 -6.27 3.64
N LEU A 6 -12.17 -6.34 3.77
CA LEU A 6 -11.51 -6.87 4.97
C LEU A 6 -11.57 -5.93 6.17
N ALA A 7 -11.79 -4.63 5.95
CA ALA A 7 -11.99 -3.62 6.98
C ALA A 7 -12.75 -2.41 6.40
N LYS A 8 -13.43 -1.63 7.25
CA LYS A 8 -14.07 -0.37 6.82
C LYS A 8 -13.08 0.79 6.68
N ARG A 9 -12.01 0.78 7.50
CA ARG A 9 -10.88 1.71 7.43
C ARG A 9 -9.63 1.02 7.92
N CYS A 10 -8.48 1.44 7.44
CA CYS A 10 -7.19 0.99 7.95
C CYS A 10 -6.12 2.05 7.79
N GLU A 11 -5.12 2.02 8.67
CA GLU A 11 -3.85 2.71 8.54
C GLU A 11 -2.76 1.65 8.27
N VAL A 12 -1.89 1.94 7.31
CA VAL A 12 -0.75 1.07 6.96
C VAL A 12 0.54 1.80 7.32
N ARG A 13 1.44 1.11 8.02
CA ARG A 13 2.72 1.66 8.47
C ARG A 13 3.87 0.83 7.94
N LEU A 14 4.83 1.49 7.31
CA LEU A 14 6.07 0.89 6.82
C LEU A 14 7.26 1.63 7.45
N ALA A 15 8.23 0.89 7.97
CA ALA A 15 9.50 1.44 8.46
C ALA A 15 10.68 0.80 7.72
N TYR A 16 11.63 1.63 7.26
CA TYR A 16 12.84 1.18 6.57
C TYR A 16 14.09 1.64 7.31
N VAL A 17 15.17 0.90 7.12
CA VAL A 17 16.52 1.28 7.55
C VAL A 17 17.38 1.48 6.31
N ILE A 18 18.27 2.48 6.34
CA ILE A 18 19.18 2.75 5.22
C ILE A 18 19.99 1.49 4.85
N GLY A 19 20.03 1.15 3.57
CA GLY A 19 20.73 -0.03 3.06
C GLY A 19 19.93 -1.33 3.05
N GLN A 20 18.74 -1.38 3.66
CA GLN A 20 17.85 -2.56 3.60
C GLN A 20 16.84 -2.45 2.45
N THR A 21 16.59 -3.57 1.78
CA THR A 21 15.68 -3.62 0.63
C THR A 21 14.22 -3.76 1.06
N LYS A 22 13.95 -4.52 2.13
CA LYS A 22 12.63 -4.77 2.70
C LYS A 22 12.38 -3.89 3.93
N PRO A 23 11.11 -3.59 4.27
CA PRO A 23 10.79 -2.87 5.48
C PRO A 23 11.20 -3.68 6.72
N LEU A 24 11.68 -2.98 7.74
CA LEU A 24 11.88 -3.53 9.09
C LEU A 24 10.54 -3.81 9.78
N MET A 25 9.53 -2.97 9.51
CA MET A 25 8.18 -3.09 10.05
C MET A 25 7.16 -2.88 8.94
N GLN A 26 6.16 -3.77 8.88
CA GLN A 26 4.95 -3.61 8.10
C GLN A 26 3.78 -3.94 9.03
N ASP A 27 2.94 -2.95 9.30
CA ASP A 27 1.85 -3.08 10.26
C ASP A 27 0.55 -2.42 9.77
N ILE A 28 -0.58 -2.96 10.22
CA ILE A 28 -1.92 -2.54 9.80
C ILE A 28 -2.81 -2.41 11.02
N GLU A 29 -3.30 -1.19 11.24
CA GLU A 29 -4.31 -0.87 12.24
C GLU A 29 -5.66 -0.68 11.55
N THR A 30 -6.72 -1.33 12.05
CA THR A 30 -8.07 -1.28 11.46
C THR A 30 -9.09 -0.54 12.32
N PHE A 31 -8.66 -0.07 13.49
CA PHE A 31 -9.45 0.69 14.46
C PHE A 31 -10.75 -0.05 14.83
N GLY A 32 -10.66 -1.36 15.02
CA GLY A 32 -11.78 -2.24 15.36
C GLY A 32 -12.78 -2.50 14.23
N THR A 33 -12.41 -2.20 12.98
CA THR A 33 -13.32 -2.37 11.82
C THR A 33 -13.01 -3.56 10.92
N ALA A 34 -12.04 -4.39 11.30
CA ALA A 34 -11.72 -5.62 10.58
C ALA A 34 -12.89 -6.62 10.61
N THR A 35 -13.08 -7.32 9.50
CA THR A 35 -14.03 -8.45 9.36
C THR A 35 -13.34 -9.81 9.43
N VAL A 36 -12.00 -9.82 9.44
CA VAL A 36 -11.13 -11.00 9.48
C VAL A 36 -10.14 -10.88 10.64
N SER A 37 -9.44 -11.98 10.97
CA SER A 37 -8.40 -11.96 11.99
C SER A 37 -7.18 -11.13 11.55
N GLN A 38 -6.39 -10.66 12.52
CA GLN A 38 -5.15 -9.93 12.24
C GLN A 38 -4.18 -10.74 11.38
N LYS A 39 -4.14 -12.06 11.58
CA LYS A 39 -3.29 -12.96 10.79
C LYS A 39 -3.74 -13.00 9.32
N GLU A 40 -5.03 -13.21 9.07
CA GLU A 40 -5.57 -13.22 7.70
C GLU A 40 -5.36 -11.86 7.01
N LEU A 41 -5.52 -10.76 7.75
CA LEU A 41 -5.26 -9.42 7.23
C LEU A 41 -3.79 -9.23 6.83
N GLN A 42 -2.86 -9.71 7.67
CA GLN A 42 -1.43 -9.62 7.39
C GLN A 42 -1.01 -10.51 6.22
N ASP A 43 -1.52 -11.74 6.17
CA ASP A 43 -1.26 -12.69 5.08
C ASP A 43 -1.79 -12.12 3.75
N PHE A 44 -3.00 -11.54 3.76
CA PHE A 44 -3.56 -10.84 2.60
C PHE A 44 -2.73 -9.63 2.20
N ALA A 45 -2.30 -8.80 3.15
CA ALA A 45 -1.48 -7.63 2.82
C ALA A 45 -0.11 -8.00 2.22
N ASN A 46 0.49 -9.09 2.70
CA ASN A 46 1.73 -9.63 2.17
C ASN A 46 1.59 -10.23 0.77
N SER A 47 0.37 -10.60 0.34
CA SER A 47 0.12 -11.11 -1.02
C SER A 47 -0.19 -10.02 -2.04
N LEU A 48 -0.53 -8.80 -1.62
CA LEU A 48 -0.90 -7.70 -2.52
C LEU A 48 0.27 -7.17 -3.33
N ILE A 49 1.34 -6.75 -2.65
CA ILE A 49 2.49 -6.08 -3.28
C ILE A 49 3.79 -6.45 -2.57
N ASP A 50 4.89 -6.51 -3.33
CA ASP A 50 6.23 -6.55 -2.72
C ASP A 50 6.59 -5.16 -2.19
N THR A 51 6.53 -5.01 -0.86
CA THR A 51 6.87 -3.77 -0.15
C THR A 51 8.37 -3.49 -0.10
N SER A 52 9.22 -4.26 -0.79
CA SER A 52 10.60 -3.84 -1.04
C SER A 52 10.66 -2.56 -1.87
N VAL A 53 11.70 -1.72 -1.70
CA VAL A 53 11.84 -0.46 -2.48
C VAL A 53 11.79 -0.73 -3.99
N LYS A 54 12.43 -1.82 -4.45
CA LYS A 54 12.42 -2.24 -5.86
C LYS A 54 11.05 -2.78 -6.29
N GLY A 55 10.38 -3.53 -5.42
CA GLY A 55 9.02 -4.04 -5.63
C GLY A 55 8.05 -2.90 -5.88
N ILE A 56 8.01 -1.92 -4.97
CA ILE A 56 7.17 -0.72 -5.08
C ILE A 56 7.42 0.02 -6.41
N ILE A 57 8.67 0.27 -6.78
CA ILE A 57 9.01 0.96 -8.04
C ILE A 57 8.49 0.18 -9.25
N LYS A 58 8.69 -1.15 -9.26
CA LYS A 58 8.32 -2.01 -10.37
C LYS A 58 6.80 -2.15 -10.51
N GLU A 59 6.11 -2.50 -9.43
CA GLU A 59 4.69 -2.82 -9.44
C GLU A 59 3.82 -1.58 -9.69
N LEU A 60 4.21 -0.43 -9.15
CA LEU A 60 3.53 0.84 -9.43
C LEU A 60 4.06 1.55 -10.69
N GLY A 61 5.11 1.01 -11.34
CA GLY A 61 5.68 1.58 -12.56
C GLY A 61 6.20 3.01 -12.39
N LEU A 62 6.88 3.30 -11.28
CA LEU A 62 7.23 4.66 -10.83
C LEU A 62 8.40 5.29 -11.59
N ALA A 63 9.17 4.53 -12.38
CA ALA A 63 10.28 5.06 -13.18
C ALA A 63 9.79 5.79 -14.45
N LYS A 64 8.87 6.76 -14.28
CA LYS A 64 8.19 7.52 -15.35
C LYS A 64 7.95 8.97 -14.89
N PRO A 65 7.86 9.95 -15.81
CA PRO A 65 7.61 11.35 -15.46
C PRO A 65 6.12 11.61 -15.17
N ILE A 66 5.57 11.02 -14.11
CA ILE A 66 4.14 11.09 -13.74
C ILE A 66 3.85 12.03 -12.55
N TYR A 67 4.87 12.72 -12.04
CA TYR A 67 4.80 13.40 -10.74
C TYR A 67 4.28 14.83 -10.79
N GLN A 68 4.38 15.54 -11.93
CA GLN A 68 3.92 16.93 -12.01
C GLN A 68 2.42 17.09 -11.67
N PRO A 69 1.50 16.21 -12.13
CA PRO A 69 0.09 16.30 -11.75
C PRO A 69 -0.20 16.09 -10.25
N SER A 70 0.71 15.48 -9.48
CA SER A 70 0.52 15.24 -8.04
C SER A 70 0.96 16.41 -7.16
N ALA A 71 1.66 17.41 -7.72
CA ALA A 71 2.18 18.57 -7.00
C ALA A 71 1.09 19.56 -6.52
N ALA A 72 -0.17 19.37 -6.92
CA ALA A 72 -1.31 20.16 -6.49
C ALA A 72 -2.54 19.28 -6.26
N TYR A 73 -3.44 19.73 -5.39
CA TYR A 73 -4.72 19.08 -5.08
C TYR A 73 -4.61 17.66 -4.49
N GLY A 74 -3.48 17.34 -3.86
CA GLY A 74 -3.25 16.08 -3.16
C GLY A 74 -2.77 14.94 -4.07
N HIS A 75 -2.06 13.99 -3.44
CA HIS A 75 -1.46 12.82 -4.08
C HIS A 75 -2.43 11.64 -4.19
N PHE A 76 -3.46 11.57 -3.35
CA PHE A 76 -4.39 10.45 -3.24
C PHE A 76 -5.82 10.81 -3.68
N GLY A 77 -6.64 9.80 -3.96
CA GLY A 77 -8.04 9.92 -4.33
C GLY A 77 -8.28 10.34 -5.78
N ARG A 78 -7.29 10.08 -6.67
CA ARG A 78 -7.31 10.51 -8.08
C ARG A 78 -6.89 9.35 -8.99
N ASP A 79 -7.85 8.77 -9.70
CA ASP A 79 -7.73 7.53 -10.51
C ASP A 79 -6.56 7.47 -11.51
N MET A 80 -5.99 8.62 -11.88
CA MET A 80 -4.86 8.70 -12.81
C MET A 80 -3.55 8.15 -12.23
N PHE A 81 -3.42 8.01 -10.90
CA PHE A 81 -2.18 7.56 -10.27
C PHE A 81 -2.11 6.05 -10.10
N PRO A 82 -0.92 5.44 -10.24
CA PRO A 82 -0.78 3.98 -10.16
C PRO A 82 -1.11 3.42 -8.77
N TRP A 83 -0.88 4.19 -7.70
CA TRP A 83 -1.19 3.78 -6.33
C TRP A 83 -2.68 3.85 -5.96
N GLU A 84 -3.53 4.43 -6.82
CA GLU A 84 -4.99 4.39 -6.65
C GLU A 84 -5.62 3.13 -7.25
N LYS A 85 -4.86 2.37 -8.04
CA LYS A 85 -5.35 1.13 -8.64
C LYS A 85 -5.53 0.06 -7.57
N ILE A 86 -6.75 -0.47 -7.49
CA ILE A 86 -7.06 -1.61 -6.63
C ILE A 86 -6.38 -2.84 -7.22
N VAL A 87 -5.36 -3.34 -6.52
CA VAL A 87 -4.66 -4.59 -6.86
C VAL A 87 -5.67 -5.74 -6.83
N SER A 88 -5.75 -6.52 -7.90
CA SER A 88 -6.57 -7.74 -7.94
C SER A 88 -5.78 -8.91 -7.35
N VAL A 89 -6.46 -9.77 -6.58
CA VAL A 89 -5.90 -10.98 -5.96
C VAL A 89 -6.34 -12.21 -6.73
#